data_AF-A0A5C7QAY2-F1
#
_entry.id   AF-A0A5C7QAY2-F1
#
_cell.length_a   1.000
_cell.length_b   1.000
_cell.length_c   1.000
_cell.angle_alpha   90.00
_cell.angle_beta   90.00
_cell.angle_gamma   90.00
#
_symmetry.space_group_name_H-M   'P 1'
#
loop_
_entity.id
_entity.type
_entity.pdbx_description
1 polymer ?
#
loop_
_entity_poly.entity_id
_entity_poly.type
_entity_poly.pdbx_seq_one_letter_code
_entity_poly.pdbx_strand_id
1 'polypeptide(L)'
;MASITDLSSASSIAATDYLVVNQSGTDRKALANKLPLLSVANTFTAAQTFSDEINVRQHTTMELWSIDCANGTALTMNNTFVFQLSDASAFAGLVIVINTTDGGGGVFMCAGGVVVKIADGSSVYSTTSGTPSKTNLYYDAGSNEYRMQNNTGGTRTYNIFSIRLRASS
;
A
#
# COMPACT_ATOMS: atom_id res chain seq x y z
N MET A 1 -6.49 -32.65 10.31
CA MET A 1 -5.63 -32.38 9.15
C MET A 1 -5.85 -33.48 8.14
N ALA A 2 -6.46 -33.20 6.99
CA ALA A 2 -6.47 -34.17 5.91
C ALA A 2 -5.02 -34.38 5.47
N SER A 3 -4.53 -35.61 5.59
CA SER A 3 -3.28 -36.01 4.95
C SER A 3 -3.41 -35.73 3.46
N ILE A 4 -2.30 -35.35 2.82
CA ILE A 4 -2.21 -35.37 1.36
C ILE A 4 -2.36 -36.85 0.95
N THR A 5 -3.61 -37.30 0.75
CA THR A 5 -3.88 -38.64 0.24
C THR A 5 -3.27 -38.69 -1.14
N ASP A 6 -2.55 -39.76 -1.44
CA ASP A 6 -1.84 -39.93 -2.69
C ASP A 6 -2.67 -39.42 -3.88
N LEU A 7 -2.17 -38.35 -4.50
CA LEU A 7 -2.83 -37.65 -5.61
C LEU A 7 -3.02 -38.59 -6.81
N SER A 8 -2.35 -39.76 -6.81
CA SER A 8 -2.59 -40.83 -7.78
C SER A 8 -3.99 -41.46 -7.73
N SER A 9 -4.72 -41.30 -6.62
CA SER A 9 -6.07 -41.86 -6.40
C SER A 9 -7.19 -40.82 -6.34
N ALA A 10 -6.87 -39.52 -6.45
CA ALA A 10 -7.86 -38.47 -6.42
C ALA A 10 -8.61 -38.40 -7.76
N SER A 11 -9.91 -38.70 -7.74
CA SER A 11 -10.75 -38.71 -8.94
C SER A 11 -11.15 -37.31 -9.42
N SER A 12 -11.03 -36.30 -8.55
CA SER A 12 -11.24 -34.90 -8.88
C SER A 12 -10.68 -33.99 -7.78
N ILE A 13 -10.48 -32.72 -8.14
CA ILE A 13 -10.15 -31.64 -7.19
C ILE A 13 -11.43 -31.25 -6.45
N ALA A 14 -11.41 -31.28 -5.12
CA ALA A 14 -12.51 -30.79 -4.30
C ALA A 14 -12.46 -29.25 -4.20
N ALA A 15 -13.60 -28.61 -4.00
CA ALA A 15 -13.67 -27.15 -3.81
C ALA A 15 -12.88 -26.64 -2.58
N THR A 16 -12.41 -27.56 -1.73
CA THR A 16 -11.62 -27.29 -0.52
C THR A 16 -10.11 -27.47 -0.69
N ASP A 17 -9.63 -27.82 -1.89
CA ASP A 17 -8.20 -28.07 -2.13
C ASP A 17 -7.42 -26.75 -2.30
N TYR A 18 -6.37 -26.57 -1.51
CA TYR A 18 -5.60 -25.31 -1.44
C TYR A 18 -4.48 -25.19 -2.48
N LEU A 19 -4.13 -26.26 -3.19
CA LEU A 19 -3.10 -26.25 -4.24
C LEU A 19 -3.56 -27.06 -5.46
N VAL A 20 -3.84 -26.36 -6.56
CA VAL A 20 -4.26 -26.94 -7.84
C VAL A 20 -3.18 -26.69 -8.89
N VAL A 21 -2.44 -27.73 -9.28
CA VAL A 21 -1.50 -27.68 -10.42
C VAL A 21 -2.26 -28.11 -11.66
N ASN A 22 -2.99 -27.18 -12.28
CA ASN A 22 -3.72 -27.45 -13.52
C ASN A 22 -2.82 -27.11 -14.73
N GLN A 23 -2.24 -28.12 -15.38
CA GLN A 23 -1.60 -27.94 -16.67
C GLN A 23 -2.14 -29.00 -17.64
N SER A 24 -2.74 -28.52 -18.74
CA SER A 24 -3.37 -29.37 -19.75
C SER A 24 -2.41 -30.44 -20.26
N GLY A 25 -2.69 -31.71 -19.95
CA GLY A 25 -2.15 -32.86 -20.67
C GLY A 25 -1.14 -33.73 -19.92
N THR A 26 -0.55 -33.31 -18.80
CA THR A 26 0.20 -34.21 -17.90
C THR A 26 0.35 -33.60 -16.50
N ASP A 27 -0.34 -34.14 -15.52
CA ASP A 27 -0.23 -33.69 -14.12
C ASP A 27 1.18 -33.97 -13.60
N ARG A 28 1.96 -32.91 -13.37
CA ARG A 28 3.26 -33.04 -12.69
C ARG A 28 3.01 -33.11 -11.19
N LYS A 29 3.03 -34.33 -10.66
CA LYS A 29 2.92 -34.60 -9.22
C LYS A 29 4.01 -33.84 -8.46
N ALA A 30 3.62 -33.05 -7.46
CA ALA A 30 4.57 -32.63 -6.42
C ALA A 30 5.05 -33.89 -5.70
N LEU A 31 6.37 -34.04 -5.52
CA LEU A 31 6.92 -35.14 -4.72
C LEU A 31 6.39 -35.05 -3.29
N ALA A 32 6.20 -36.19 -2.62
CA ALA A 32 5.79 -36.23 -1.23
C ALA A 32 6.68 -35.30 -0.38
N ASN A 33 6.06 -34.52 0.51
CA ASN A 33 6.71 -33.55 1.38
C ASN A 33 7.42 -32.38 0.68
N LYS A 34 7.10 -32.09 -0.59
CA LYS A 34 7.61 -30.90 -1.30
C LYS A 34 6.48 -29.93 -1.62
N LEU A 35 6.51 -28.76 -1.01
CA LEU A 35 5.70 -27.61 -1.46
C LEU A 35 6.30 -27.04 -2.75
N PRO A 36 5.48 -26.54 -3.69
CA PRO A 36 5.99 -25.82 -4.86
C PRO A 36 6.82 -24.62 -4.42
N LEU A 37 8.07 -24.56 -4.89
CA LEU A 37 8.91 -23.39 -4.69
C LEU A 37 8.52 -22.34 -5.73
N LEU A 38 7.89 -21.26 -5.27
CA LEU A 38 7.67 -20.04 -6.03
C LEU A 38 9.00 -19.31 -6.22
N SER A 39 9.85 -19.81 -7.11
CA SER A 39 11.27 -19.44 -7.18
C SER A 39 11.59 -18.25 -8.07
N VAL A 40 10.81 -17.99 -9.13
CA VAL A 40 11.11 -16.93 -10.11
C VAL A 40 9.83 -16.39 -10.74
N ALA A 41 9.72 -15.06 -10.87
CA ALA A 41 8.68 -14.35 -11.63
C ALA A 41 7.22 -14.70 -11.28
N ASN A 42 6.92 -14.84 -9.98
CA ASN A 42 5.54 -15.06 -9.53
C ASN A 42 4.73 -13.75 -9.61
N THR A 43 3.54 -13.82 -10.21
CA THR A 43 2.59 -12.70 -10.28
C THR A 43 1.34 -13.03 -9.46
N PHE A 44 1.06 -12.21 -8.45
CA PHE A 44 -0.21 -12.27 -7.71
C PHE A 44 -1.11 -11.15 -8.23
N THR A 45 -2.24 -11.51 -8.83
CA THR A 45 -3.21 -10.54 -9.39
C THR A 45 -4.28 -10.09 -8.39
N ALA A 46 -4.35 -10.74 -7.22
CA ALA A 46 -5.23 -10.40 -6.11
C ALA A 46 -4.43 -10.00 -4.87
N ALA A 47 -5.07 -9.24 -3.97
CA ALA A 47 -4.46 -8.79 -2.71
C ALA A 47 -3.93 -9.98 -1.89
N GLN A 48 -2.72 -9.83 -1.36
CA GLN A 48 -2.08 -10.80 -0.48
C GLN A 48 -2.02 -10.24 0.95
N THR A 49 -2.46 -11.04 1.93
CA THR A 49 -2.38 -10.69 3.35
C THR A 49 -1.31 -11.56 4.00
N PHE A 50 -0.31 -10.93 4.62
CA PHE A 50 0.74 -11.60 5.39
C PHE A 50 0.54 -11.31 6.87
N SER A 51 0.54 -12.33 7.71
CA SER A 51 0.33 -12.19 9.16
C SER A 51 1.60 -11.81 9.94
N ASP A 52 2.75 -11.75 9.28
CA ASP A 52 4.05 -11.46 9.86
C ASP A 52 4.94 -10.68 8.86
N GLU A 53 6.21 -10.45 9.19
CA GLU A 53 7.15 -9.64 8.43
C GLU A 53 7.30 -10.08 6.96
N ILE A 54 7.17 -9.11 6.05
CA ILE A 54 7.50 -9.27 4.64
C ILE A 54 8.92 -8.78 4.42
N ASN A 55 9.84 -9.71 4.17
CA ASN A 55 11.20 -9.39 3.78
C ASN A 55 11.27 -9.06 2.27
N VAL A 56 11.20 -7.77 1.92
CA VAL A 56 11.37 -7.31 0.53
C VAL A 56 12.86 -7.15 0.22
N ARG A 57 13.49 -8.16 -0.38
CA ARG A 57 14.88 -8.10 -0.87
C ARG A 57 14.90 -7.98 -2.39
N GLN A 58 15.38 -6.85 -2.90
CA GLN A 58 15.63 -6.67 -4.34
C GLN A 58 16.87 -7.47 -4.75
N HIS A 59 16.74 -8.29 -5.81
CA HIS A 59 17.87 -8.89 -6.51
C HIS A 59 17.73 -8.64 -8.01
N THR A 60 18.12 -7.45 -8.45
CA THR A 60 18.38 -7.18 -9.87
C THR A 60 19.59 -6.25 -9.99
N THR A 61 20.45 -6.54 -10.96
CA THR A 61 21.74 -5.87 -11.22
C THR A 61 21.60 -4.62 -12.08
N MET A 62 20.39 -4.08 -12.23
CA MET A 62 20.12 -2.83 -12.94
C MET A 62 19.22 -2.00 -12.02
N GLU A 63 19.67 -0.80 -11.70
CA GLU A 63 19.10 0.13 -10.71
C GLU A 63 17.63 0.47 -10.97
N LEU A 64 16.70 -0.38 -10.57
CA LEU A 64 15.26 -0.14 -10.65
C LEU A 64 14.63 -0.58 -9.32
N TRP A 65 14.52 0.39 -8.42
CA TRP A 65 14.19 0.41 -6.98
C TRP A 65 13.23 -0.66 -6.37
N SER A 66 13.40 -0.81 -5.05
CA SER A 66 12.65 -1.62 -4.07
C SER A 66 11.42 -0.90 -3.48
N ILE A 67 10.32 -1.61 -3.17
CA ILE A 67 9.03 -1.03 -2.72
C ILE A 67 8.51 0.03 -3.71
N ASP A 68 8.31 -0.36 -4.97
CA ASP A 68 7.70 0.51 -5.97
C ASP A 68 6.17 0.61 -5.79
N CYS A 69 5.68 1.78 -5.35
CA CYS A 69 4.26 2.10 -5.32
C CYS A 69 3.81 2.94 -6.53
N ALA A 70 4.63 3.08 -7.59
CA ALA A 70 4.35 3.94 -8.74
C ALA A 70 3.07 3.56 -9.50
N ASN A 71 2.60 2.31 -9.37
CA ASN A 71 1.34 1.84 -9.95
C ASN A 71 0.22 1.64 -8.90
N GLY A 72 0.34 2.27 -7.72
CA GLY A 72 -0.71 2.28 -6.71
C GLY A 72 -1.98 3.01 -7.19
N THR A 73 -3.12 2.73 -6.55
CA THR A 73 -4.37 3.45 -6.82
C THR A 73 -4.20 4.95 -6.51
N ALA A 74 -4.41 5.79 -7.51
CA ALA A 74 -4.39 7.24 -7.30
C ALA A 74 -5.61 7.70 -6.50
N LEU A 75 -5.41 8.62 -5.56
CA LEU A 75 -6.48 9.28 -4.83
C LEU A 75 -6.90 10.55 -5.56
N THR A 76 -8.14 10.62 -6.05
CA THR A 76 -8.70 11.84 -6.63
C THR A 76 -9.60 12.54 -5.62
N MET A 77 -9.25 13.78 -5.27
CA MET A 77 -9.98 14.61 -4.32
C MET A 77 -10.56 15.84 -5.04
N ASN A 78 -11.88 16.00 -5.00
CA ASN A 78 -12.52 17.25 -5.40
C ASN A 78 -12.10 18.40 -4.47
N ASN A 79 -12.33 19.65 -4.90
CA ASN A 79 -12.12 20.79 -4.01
C ASN A 79 -12.97 20.62 -2.74
N THR A 80 -12.42 21.05 -1.60
CA THR A 80 -12.89 20.88 -0.21
C THR A 80 -12.93 19.45 0.33
N PHE A 81 -12.66 18.43 -0.50
CA PHE A 81 -12.66 17.04 -0.05
C PHE A 81 -11.57 16.79 1.00
N VAL A 82 -11.87 15.92 1.96
CA VAL A 82 -10.98 15.51 3.05
C VAL A 82 -10.80 14.00 3.01
N PHE A 83 -9.56 13.55 2.91
CA PHE A 83 -9.13 12.17 3.02
C PHE A 83 -8.52 11.91 4.39
N GLN A 84 -8.86 10.78 4.99
CA GLN A 84 -8.29 10.31 6.26
C GLN A 84 -7.17 9.32 5.95
N LEU A 85 -5.97 9.55 6.49
CA LEU A 85 -4.84 8.63 6.29
C LEU A 85 -4.99 7.31 7.06
N SER A 86 -5.85 7.29 8.09
CA SER A 86 -6.22 6.11 8.85
C SER A 86 -7.63 6.24 9.42
N ASP A 87 -8.26 5.09 9.61
CA ASP A 87 -9.59 4.89 10.23
C ASP A 87 -9.57 4.94 11.77
N ALA A 88 -8.38 4.91 12.38
CA ALA A 88 -8.17 5.05 13.82
C ALA A 88 -7.08 6.10 14.12
N SER A 89 -7.03 6.61 15.36
CA SER A 89 -6.01 7.54 15.89
C SER A 89 -4.59 6.94 16.00
N ALA A 90 -4.31 5.88 15.23
CA ALA A 90 -3.13 5.04 15.36
C ALA A 90 -2.14 5.21 14.20
N PHE A 91 -2.22 6.30 13.44
CA PHE A 91 -1.22 6.63 12.43
C PHE A 91 -0.11 7.50 13.01
N ALA A 92 1.13 7.09 12.81
CA ALA A 92 2.32 7.93 12.96
C ALA A 92 3.31 7.51 11.87
N GLY A 93 4.24 8.38 11.50
CA GLY A 93 5.31 8.06 10.55
C GLY A 93 5.39 9.00 9.35
N LEU A 94 5.90 8.49 8.23
CA LEU A 94 6.25 9.29 7.06
C LEU A 94 5.13 9.23 6.02
N VAL A 95 4.80 10.37 5.43
CA VAL A 95 3.89 10.48 4.29
C VAL A 95 4.59 11.23 3.16
N ILE A 96 4.63 10.62 1.99
CA ILE A 96 5.11 11.22 0.75
C ILE A 96 3.92 11.34 -0.18
N VAL A 97 3.70 12.55 -0.70
CA VAL A 97 2.59 12.87 -1.59
C VAL A 97 3.13 13.45 -2.87
N ILE A 98 2.64 12.98 -4.01
CA ILE A 98 2.85 13.60 -5.31
C ILE A 98 1.50 13.97 -5.89
N ASN A 99 1.30 15.27 -6.18
CA ASN A 99 0.17 15.73 -6.96
C ASN A 99 0.46 15.44 -8.43
N THR A 100 -0.27 14.51 -9.04
CA THR A 100 -0.05 14.10 -10.43
C THR A 100 -0.82 14.97 -11.42
N THR A 101 -1.74 15.82 -10.95
CA THR A 101 -2.49 16.76 -11.81
C THR A 101 -1.63 17.92 -12.27
N ASP A 102 -0.97 18.62 -11.33
CA ASP A 102 -0.16 19.81 -11.62
C ASP A 102 1.34 19.60 -11.38
N GLY A 103 1.73 18.41 -10.89
CA GLY A 103 3.08 18.13 -10.43
C GLY A 103 3.33 18.63 -8.99
N GLY A 104 4.49 18.26 -8.46
CA GLY A 104 4.96 18.69 -7.14
C GLY A 104 4.82 17.62 -6.05
N GLY A 105 5.96 17.37 -5.39
CA GLY A 105 6.08 16.44 -4.29
C GLY A 105 6.13 17.14 -2.92
N GLY A 106 5.51 16.52 -1.93
CA GLY A 106 5.59 16.90 -0.53
C GLY A 106 6.01 15.72 0.34
N VAL A 107 6.79 16.00 1.39
CA VAL A 107 7.22 15.00 2.39
C VAL A 107 6.85 15.50 3.77
N PHE A 108 6.18 14.67 4.56
CA PHE A 108 5.62 15.02 5.86
C PHE A 108 5.93 13.95 6.90
N MET A 109 6.22 14.39 8.13
CA MET A 109 6.26 13.54 9.31
C MET A 109 5.01 13.80 10.15
N CYS A 110 4.28 12.73 10.47
CA CYS A 110 3.08 12.75 11.30
C CYS A 110 3.40 12.09 12.65
N ALA A 111 3.41 12.85 13.74
CA ALA A 111 3.64 12.31 15.09
C ALA A 111 3.09 13.23 16.18
N GLY A 112 2.62 12.66 17.29
CA GLY A 112 2.26 13.42 18.50
C GLY A 112 1.15 14.47 18.31
N GLY A 113 0.25 14.28 17.34
CA GLY A 113 -0.79 15.25 16.99
C GLY A 113 -0.27 16.44 16.17
N VAL A 114 0.89 16.29 15.53
CA VAL A 114 1.54 17.33 14.74
C VAL A 114 1.94 16.78 13.37
N VAL A 115 1.83 17.63 12.35
CA VAL A 115 2.41 17.39 11.04
C VAL A 115 3.56 18.35 10.81
N VAL A 116 4.74 17.80 10.53
CA VAL A 116 5.92 18.55 10.11
C VAL A 116 6.08 18.41 8.61
N LYS A 117 6.11 19.54 7.89
CA LYS A 117 6.44 19.57 6.46
C LYS A 117 7.96 19.58 6.29
N ILE A 118 8.50 18.48 5.78
CA ILE A 118 9.94 18.30 5.56
C ILE A 118 10.35 18.91 4.22
N ALA A 119 9.55 18.67 3.17
CA ALA A 119 9.81 19.18 1.84
C ALA A 119 8.50 19.53 1.12
N ASP A 120 8.57 20.54 0.25
CA ASP A 120 7.46 21.02 -0.58
C ASP A 120 8.05 21.64 -1.85
N GLY A 121 8.22 20.81 -2.88
CA GLY A 121 8.94 21.22 -4.10
C GLY A 121 8.22 22.26 -4.94
N SER A 122 6.93 22.52 -4.68
CA SER A 122 6.10 23.44 -5.48
C SER A 122 5.36 24.47 -4.63
N SER A 123 5.64 24.54 -3.32
CA SER A 123 4.95 25.43 -2.37
C SER A 123 3.43 25.26 -2.35
N VAL A 124 2.90 24.09 -2.73
CA VAL A 124 1.44 23.84 -2.85
C VAL A 124 0.86 23.16 -1.62
N TYR A 125 1.69 22.79 -0.65
CA TYR A 125 1.25 22.08 0.54
C TYR A 125 1.27 22.96 1.80
N SER A 126 0.36 22.70 2.73
CA SER A 126 0.31 23.34 4.06
C SER A 126 0.11 22.30 5.14
N THR A 127 0.59 22.58 6.36
CA THR A 127 0.28 21.77 7.55
C THR A 127 -0.88 22.33 8.36
N THR A 128 -1.45 23.46 7.92
CA THR A 128 -2.58 24.11 8.56
C THR A 128 -3.86 23.79 7.80
N SER A 129 -4.85 23.27 8.54
CA SER A 129 -6.20 23.02 8.00
C SER A 129 -6.80 24.28 7.38
N GLY A 130 -7.56 24.11 6.30
CA GLY A 130 -8.30 25.21 5.69
C GLY A 130 -7.47 26.21 4.90
N THR A 131 -6.14 26.06 4.80
CA THR A 131 -5.30 27.02 4.06
C THR A 131 -5.80 27.14 2.61
N PRO A 132 -6.17 28.35 2.13
CA PRO A 132 -6.67 28.53 0.77
C PRO A 132 -5.62 28.22 -0.28
N SER A 133 -6.05 27.68 -1.42
CA SER A 133 -5.19 27.39 -2.57
C SER A 133 -4.07 26.38 -2.28
N LYS A 134 -4.23 25.55 -1.23
CA LYS A 134 -3.26 24.53 -0.82
C LYS A 134 -3.91 23.16 -0.69
N THR A 135 -3.06 22.17 -0.77
CA THR A 135 -3.33 20.83 -0.26
C THR A 135 -2.83 20.77 1.18
N ASN A 136 -3.73 20.58 2.14
CA ASN A 136 -3.41 20.64 3.56
C ASN A 136 -3.20 19.21 4.06
N LEU A 137 -2.09 18.93 4.74
CA LEU A 137 -1.87 17.69 5.48
C LEU A 137 -1.68 18.04 6.95
N TYR A 138 -2.68 17.75 7.77
CA TYR A 138 -2.77 18.30 9.13
C TYR A 138 -3.31 17.25 10.11
N TYR A 139 -3.15 17.53 11.39
CA TYR A 139 -3.77 16.77 12.47
C TYR A 139 -5.07 17.44 12.91
N ASP A 140 -6.14 16.67 12.96
CA ASP A 140 -7.45 17.11 13.44
C ASP A 140 -7.65 16.62 14.88
N ALA A 141 -7.51 17.53 15.85
CA ALA A 141 -7.64 17.20 17.27
C ALA A 141 -9.06 16.81 17.68
N GLY A 142 -10.09 17.19 16.90
CA GLY A 142 -11.48 16.81 17.19
C GLY A 142 -11.76 15.33 16.95
N SER A 143 -11.12 14.75 15.94
CA SER A 143 -11.24 13.33 15.56
C SER A 143 -10.02 12.49 15.92
N ASN A 144 -8.92 13.12 16.33
CA ASN A 144 -7.62 12.50 16.59
C ASN A 144 -7.00 11.83 15.34
N GLU A 145 -7.16 12.44 14.17
CA GLU A 145 -6.75 11.86 12.88
C GLU A 145 -5.77 12.75 12.12
N TYR A 146 -4.88 12.12 11.33
CA TYR A 146 -4.13 12.81 10.29
C TYR A 146 -4.94 12.82 9.00
N ARG A 147 -5.17 14.02 8.47
CA ARG A 147 -6.06 14.25 7.34
C ARG A 147 -5.33 14.99 6.24
N MET A 148 -5.73 14.71 5.02
CA MET A 148 -5.34 15.44 3.83
C MET A 148 -6.57 16.12 3.24
N GLN A 149 -6.52 17.41 2.98
CA GLN A 149 -7.62 18.19 2.42
C GLN A 149 -7.16 18.88 1.14
N ASN A 150 -8.02 18.87 0.13
CA ASN A 150 -7.77 19.62 -1.11
C ASN A 150 -8.53 20.96 -1.10
N ASN A 151 -7.82 22.09 -0.94
CA ASN A 151 -8.40 23.44 -1.05
C ASN A 151 -7.81 24.22 -2.23
N THR A 152 -7.34 23.55 -3.29
CA THR A 152 -6.67 24.22 -4.41
C THR A 152 -7.64 24.94 -5.36
N GLY A 153 -8.95 24.91 -5.11
CA GLY A 153 -9.96 25.50 -5.99
C GLY A 153 -10.34 24.63 -7.20
N GLY A 154 -9.86 23.38 -7.25
CA GLY A 154 -10.14 22.42 -8.32
C GLY A 154 -9.88 20.99 -7.86
N THR A 155 -10.28 20.02 -8.68
CA THR A 155 -10.02 18.60 -8.41
C THR A 155 -8.54 18.27 -8.63
N ARG A 156 -7.98 17.44 -7.74
CA ARG A 156 -6.58 17.02 -7.76
C ARG A 156 -6.45 15.52 -7.56
N THR A 157 -5.48 14.93 -8.24
CA THR A 157 -5.14 13.51 -8.14
C THR A 157 -3.77 13.37 -7.51
N TYR A 158 -3.65 12.44 -6.56
CA TYR A 158 -2.46 12.23 -5.76
C TYR A 158 -2.02 10.77 -5.75
N ASN A 159 -0.72 10.57 -5.84
CA ASN A 159 -0.08 9.32 -5.43
C ASN A 159 0.46 9.51 -4.02
N ILE A 160 0.14 8.58 -3.12
CA ILE A 160 0.52 8.65 -1.71
C ILE A 160 1.31 7.39 -1.37
N PHE A 161 2.50 7.59 -0.81
CA PHE A 161 3.27 6.55 -0.17
C PHE A 161 3.38 6.88 1.32
N SER A 162 3.15 5.90 2.19
CA SER A 162 3.29 6.11 3.62
C SER A 162 4.03 4.96 4.29
N ILE A 163 4.86 5.31 5.26
CA ILE A 163 5.45 4.36 6.20
C ILE A 163 4.76 4.63 7.53
N ARG A 164 3.89 3.71 7.92
CA ARG A 164 3.21 3.76 9.21
C ARG A 164 4.11 3.13 10.28
N LEU A 165 4.32 3.88 11.34
CA LEU A 165 4.90 3.43 12.60
C LEU A 165 3.77 3.27 13.62
N ARG A 166 4.00 2.42 14.63
CA ARG A 166 3.07 2.31 15.77
C ARG A 166 3.05 3.67 16.47
N ALA A 167 1.90 4.36 16.42
CA ALA A 167 1.65 5.47 17.33
C ALA A 167 1.73 4.94 18.76
N SER A 168 2.34 5.70 19.68
CA SER A 168 2.39 5.35 21.11
C SER A 168 1.02 4.81 21.55
N SER A 169 1.06 3.67 22.24
CA SER A 169 -0.11 3.06 22.90
C SER A 169 -0.88 4.08 23.72
#